data_AF-A0A0D8Y697-F1
#
_entry.id   AF-A0A0D8Y697-F1
#
_cell.length_a   1.000
_cell.length_b   1.000
_cell.length_c   1.000
_cell.angle_alpha   90.00
_cell.angle_beta   90.00
_cell.angle_gamma   90.00
#
_symmetry.space_group_name_H-M   'P 1'
#
loop_
_entity.id
_entity.type
_entity.pdbx_description
1 polymer ?
#
loop_
_entity_poly.entity_id
_entity_poly.type
_entity_poly.pdbx_seq_one_letter_code
_entity_poly.pdbx_strand_id
1 'polypeptide(L)'
;MKLTQNNNSDSDLLSTYFGSALKLCTASKQARRYCRLKIIPPLIAADVVRRPDEGDSLRNKVVRVMMGSALSKDLASEFMFVLCKRSVSRLIKYTGLGHSAGLLANSGLLGQINLPRSSSDSEDSETEDYKAVEDKINPVTGCLKPENLGVSPLENMSEEQKEYEAMKLVNAMSKLMETGVVKPGTIGDDGRPKAISHMLELVKDFPDKECDSESD
;
A
#
# COMPACT_ATOMS: atom_id res chain seq x y z
N MET A 1 -28.25 -28.26 2.65
CA MET A 1 -27.39 -27.09 2.34
C MET A 1 -26.71 -26.61 3.62
N LYS A 2 -25.60 -27.26 4.01
CA LYS A 2 -24.77 -26.89 5.16
C LYS A 2 -23.45 -26.34 4.60
N LEU A 3 -23.24 -25.03 4.62
CA LEU A 3 -22.02 -24.41 4.09
C LEU A 3 -21.55 -23.16 4.85
N THR A 4 -21.98 -22.99 6.11
CA THR A 4 -21.59 -21.80 6.90
C THR A 4 -21.07 -22.11 8.31
N GLN A 5 -21.16 -23.35 8.81
CA GLN A 5 -20.66 -23.67 10.16
C GLN A 5 -19.14 -23.85 10.24
N ASN A 6 -18.47 -24.30 9.16
CA ASN A 6 -17.04 -24.62 9.21
C ASN A 6 -16.13 -23.37 9.22
N ASN A 7 -16.56 -22.26 8.62
CA ASN A 7 -15.76 -21.04 8.55
C ASN A 7 -15.66 -20.30 9.89
N ASN A 8 -16.68 -20.42 10.75
CA ASN A 8 -16.67 -19.74 12.05
C ASN A 8 -15.75 -20.44 13.05
N SER A 9 -15.76 -21.77 13.11
CA SER A 9 -14.88 -22.53 14.02
C SER A 9 -13.40 -22.32 13.70
N ASP A 10 -13.05 -22.29 12.41
CA ASP A 10 -11.66 -22.07 11.98
C ASP A 10 -11.21 -20.64 12.30
N SER A 11 -12.09 -19.66 12.16
CA SER A 11 -11.83 -18.26 12.53
C SER A 11 -11.63 -18.09 14.04
N ASP A 12 -12.43 -18.77 14.87
CA ASP A 12 -12.30 -18.73 16.33
C ASP A 12 -10.99 -19.38 16.79
N LEU A 13 -10.61 -20.48 16.13
CA LEU A 13 -9.34 -21.16 16.38
C LEU A 13 -8.14 -20.27 15.99
N LEU A 14 -8.19 -19.63 14.82
CA LEU A 14 -7.18 -18.65 14.41
C LEU A 14 -7.08 -17.49 15.39
N SER A 15 -8.21 -16.98 15.87
CA SER A 15 -8.25 -15.91 16.88
C SER A 15 -7.55 -16.36 18.17
N THR A 16 -7.80 -17.59 18.62
CA THR A 16 -7.15 -18.18 19.80
C THR A 16 -5.64 -18.30 19.61
N TYR A 17 -5.19 -18.79 18.45
CA TYR A 17 -3.77 -18.94 18.13
C TYR A 17 -3.06 -17.61 18.01
N PHE A 18 -3.60 -16.66 17.25
CA PHE A 18 -2.99 -15.33 17.10
C PHE A 18 -2.98 -14.57 18.44
N GLY A 19 -4.06 -14.63 19.22
CA GLY A 19 -4.11 -14.00 20.54
C GLY A 19 -3.05 -14.57 21.50
N SER A 20 -2.86 -15.89 21.49
CA SER A 20 -1.84 -16.56 22.31
C SER A 20 -0.41 -16.22 21.84
N ALA A 21 -0.17 -16.29 20.53
CA ALA A 21 1.13 -15.98 19.92
C ALA A 21 1.51 -14.50 20.12
N LEU A 22 0.53 -13.59 20.01
CA LEU A 22 0.69 -12.16 20.27
C LEU A 22 1.13 -11.90 21.71
N LYS A 23 0.42 -12.48 22.69
CA LYS A 23 0.79 -12.36 24.11
C LYS A 23 2.19 -12.91 24.37
N LEU A 24 2.51 -14.10 23.83
CA LEU A 24 3.83 -14.72 23.99
C LEU A 24 4.95 -13.88 23.38
N CYS A 25 4.78 -13.39 22.16
CA CYS A 25 5.79 -12.56 21.47
C CYS A 25 5.92 -11.16 22.07
N THR A 26 4.88 -10.65 22.73
CA THR A 26 4.96 -9.41 23.49
C THR A 26 5.76 -9.59 24.78
N ALA A 27 5.56 -10.72 25.47
CA ALA A 27 6.23 -11.01 26.74
C ALA A 27 7.69 -11.48 26.57
N SER A 28 8.01 -12.25 25.51
CA SER A 28 9.33 -12.85 25.32
C SER A 28 10.02 -12.37 24.05
N LYS A 29 11.15 -11.65 24.23
CA LYS A 29 12.02 -11.22 23.12
C LYS A 29 12.55 -12.40 22.30
N GLN A 30 12.82 -13.54 22.94
CA GLN A 30 13.32 -14.75 22.30
C GLN A 30 12.24 -15.40 21.45
N ALA A 31 11.01 -15.53 21.98
CA ALA A 31 9.87 -16.06 21.22
C ALA A 31 9.57 -15.18 20.00
N ARG A 32 9.54 -13.85 20.19
CA ARG A 32 9.37 -12.89 19.09
C ARG A 32 10.47 -13.03 18.04
N ARG A 33 11.74 -13.18 18.43
CA ARG A 33 12.86 -13.37 17.50
C ARG A 33 12.69 -14.66 16.71
N TYR A 34 12.30 -15.76 17.37
CA TYR A 34 12.04 -17.04 16.72
C TYR A 34 10.89 -16.94 15.71
N CYS A 35 9.74 -16.42 16.14
CA CYS A 35 8.59 -16.22 15.26
C CYS A 35 8.91 -15.29 14.09
N ARG A 36 9.66 -14.21 14.31
CA ARG A 36 10.13 -13.33 13.22
C ARG A 36 10.92 -14.11 12.18
N LEU A 37 11.93 -14.89 12.59
CA LEU A 37 12.76 -15.67 11.66
C LEU A 37 11.98 -16.74 10.89
N LYS A 38 10.88 -17.26 11.46
CA LYS A 38 10.04 -18.29 10.81
C LYS A 38 8.93 -17.71 9.93
N ILE A 39 8.35 -16.58 10.33
CA ILE A 39 7.16 -16.00 9.68
C ILE A 39 7.56 -14.91 8.70
N ILE A 40 8.45 -14.00 9.11
CA ILE A 40 8.94 -12.87 8.31
C ILE A 40 10.47 -12.86 8.29
N PRO A 41 11.10 -13.86 7.63
CA PRO A 41 12.55 -13.86 7.42
C PRO A 41 13.01 -12.61 6.66
N PRO A 42 14.31 -12.26 6.67
CA PRO A 42 14.84 -11.21 5.82
C PRO A 42 14.42 -11.41 4.37
N LEU A 43 13.88 -10.36 3.74
CA LEU A 43 13.34 -10.47 2.38
C LEU A 43 14.47 -10.63 1.36
N ILE A 44 14.20 -11.41 0.32
CA ILE A 44 15.00 -11.47 -0.92
C ILE A 44 14.21 -10.90 -2.10
N ALA A 45 14.87 -10.60 -3.22
CA ALA A 45 14.22 -10.05 -4.41
C ALA A 45 13.05 -10.93 -4.91
N ALA A 46 13.17 -12.25 -4.82
CA ALA A 46 12.13 -13.19 -5.25
C ALA A 46 10.82 -13.05 -4.43
N ASP A 47 10.92 -12.63 -3.16
CA ASP A 47 9.78 -12.54 -2.25
C ASP A 47 8.85 -11.36 -2.55
N VAL A 48 9.30 -10.41 -3.36
CA VAL A 48 8.57 -9.18 -3.73
C VAL A 48 8.19 -9.13 -5.20
N VAL A 49 8.40 -10.21 -5.95
CA VAL A 49 7.90 -10.33 -7.33
C VAL A 49 6.37 -10.36 -7.36
N ARG A 50 5.76 -11.01 -6.37
CA ARG A 50 4.31 -11.16 -6.20
C ARG A 50 3.82 -10.40 -4.98
N ARG A 51 2.51 -10.22 -4.87
CA ARG A 51 1.94 -9.50 -3.71
C ARG A 51 2.18 -10.25 -2.41
N PRO A 52 2.28 -9.55 -1.25
CA PRO A 52 2.52 -10.17 0.04
C PRO A 52 1.46 -11.19 0.46
N ASP A 53 0.24 -11.13 -0.08
CA ASP A 53 -0.85 -12.09 0.13
C ASP A 53 -0.85 -13.28 -0.83
N GLU A 54 -0.02 -13.25 -1.88
CA GLU A 54 0.10 -14.30 -2.88
C GLU A 54 1.25 -15.26 -2.55
N GLY A 55 0.97 -16.57 -2.52
CA GLY A 55 1.96 -17.62 -2.24
C GLY A 55 1.66 -18.45 -0.98
N ASP A 56 2.55 -19.37 -0.65
CA ASP A 56 2.30 -20.41 0.37
C ASP A 56 3.16 -20.30 1.64
N SER A 57 4.02 -19.28 1.70
CA SER A 57 4.80 -19.00 2.90
C SER A 57 3.89 -18.62 4.07
N LEU A 58 4.43 -18.74 5.29
CA LEU A 58 3.70 -18.37 6.49
C LEU A 58 3.38 -16.87 6.51
N ARG A 59 4.28 -16.02 6.01
CA ARG A 59 4.01 -14.60 5.75
C ARG A 59 2.73 -14.42 4.93
N ASN A 60 2.66 -15.08 3.76
CA ASN A 60 1.54 -14.90 2.85
C ASN A 60 0.21 -15.32 3.48
N LYS A 61 0.21 -16.43 4.19
CA LYS A 61 -0.97 -16.93 4.91
C LYS A 61 -1.44 -15.95 5.98
N VAL A 62 -0.53 -15.39 6.77
CA VAL A 62 -0.87 -14.39 7.80
C VAL A 62 -1.42 -13.11 7.15
N VAL A 63 -0.80 -12.62 6.07
CA VAL A 63 -1.31 -11.45 5.32
C VAL A 63 -2.72 -11.72 4.78
N ARG A 64 -3.02 -12.93 4.29
CA ARG A 64 -4.39 -13.28 3.90
C ARG A 64 -5.39 -13.23 5.06
N VAL A 65 -5.00 -13.65 6.26
CA VAL A 65 -5.86 -13.50 7.45
C VAL A 65 -6.10 -12.03 7.76
N MET A 66 -5.10 -11.15 7.58
CA MET A 66 -5.27 -9.69 7.74
C MET A 66 -6.28 -9.07 6.75
N MET A 67 -6.60 -9.75 5.64
CA MET A 67 -7.62 -9.31 4.68
C MET A 67 -9.02 -9.80 5.00
N GLY A 68 -9.18 -10.72 5.97
CA GLY A 68 -10.48 -11.29 6.31
C GLY A 68 -11.46 -10.28 6.93
N SER A 69 -12.68 -10.75 7.21
CA SER A 69 -13.72 -9.95 7.87
C SER A 69 -13.94 -10.31 9.34
N ALA A 70 -13.18 -11.27 9.88
CA ALA A 70 -13.37 -11.78 11.23
C ALA A 70 -12.39 -11.15 12.24
N LEU A 71 -12.66 -11.32 13.54
CA LEU A 71 -11.79 -10.85 14.65
C LEU A 71 -10.33 -11.32 14.53
N SER A 72 -10.10 -12.47 13.91
CA SER A 72 -8.75 -12.99 13.63
C SER A 72 -7.90 -12.04 12.79
N LYS A 73 -8.51 -11.17 11.97
CA LYS A 73 -7.82 -10.13 11.20
C LYS A 73 -7.07 -9.15 12.09
N ASP A 74 -7.74 -8.62 13.10
CA ASP A 74 -7.15 -7.58 13.97
C ASP A 74 -6.01 -8.19 14.79
N LEU A 75 -6.21 -9.40 15.32
CA LEU A 75 -5.18 -10.14 16.04
C LEU A 75 -3.99 -10.52 15.15
N ALA A 76 -4.22 -10.93 13.89
CA ALA A 76 -3.15 -11.22 12.94
C ALA A 76 -2.35 -9.96 12.59
N SER A 77 -3.04 -8.83 12.39
CA SER A 77 -2.42 -7.54 12.08
C SER A 77 -1.57 -7.04 13.25
N GLU A 78 -2.10 -7.10 14.47
CA GLU A 78 -1.39 -6.72 15.68
C GLU A 78 -0.19 -7.65 15.95
N PHE A 79 -0.36 -8.95 15.74
CA PHE A 79 0.72 -9.93 15.83
C PHE A 79 1.85 -9.61 14.85
N MET A 80 1.53 -9.37 13.57
CA MET A 80 2.52 -8.96 12.57
C MET A 80 3.24 -7.67 12.97
N PHE A 81 2.54 -6.71 13.54
CA PHE A 81 3.14 -5.46 14.00
C PHE A 81 4.09 -5.66 15.18
N VAL A 82 3.76 -6.57 16.12
CA VAL A 82 4.66 -6.98 17.20
C VAL A 82 5.92 -7.67 16.65
N LEU A 83 5.80 -8.56 15.66
CA LEU A 83 6.96 -9.17 15.00
C LEU A 83 7.83 -8.11 14.32
N CYS A 84 7.22 -7.05 13.80
CA CYS A 84 7.90 -5.89 13.21
C CYS A 84 8.50 -4.92 14.26
N LYS A 85 8.55 -5.27 15.55
CA LYS A 85 8.99 -4.41 16.66
C LYS A 85 8.19 -3.09 16.75
N ARG A 86 6.92 -3.08 16.34
CA ARG A 86 6.05 -1.91 16.22
C ARG A 86 6.60 -0.79 15.31
N SER A 87 7.43 -1.16 14.32
CA SER A 87 7.91 -0.24 13.29
C SER A 87 6.94 -0.20 12.10
N VAL A 88 6.43 0.99 11.78
CA VAL A 88 5.52 1.23 10.64
C VAL A 88 6.20 0.89 9.33
N SER A 89 7.45 1.34 9.15
CA SER A 89 8.21 1.06 7.93
C SER A 89 8.44 -0.44 7.72
N ARG A 90 8.80 -1.17 8.78
CA ARG A 90 8.98 -2.63 8.69
C ARG A 90 7.66 -3.35 8.40
N LEU A 91 6.55 -2.91 8.99
CA LEU A 91 5.24 -3.49 8.71
C LEU A 91 4.88 -3.33 7.22
N ILE A 92 4.97 -2.09 6.70
CA ILE A 92 4.68 -1.79 5.28
C ILE A 92 5.59 -2.61 4.36
N LYS A 93 6.87 -2.76 4.68
CA LYS A 93 7.80 -3.60 3.90
C LYS A 93 7.33 -5.05 3.76
N TYR A 94 6.82 -5.66 4.84
CA TYR A 94 6.43 -7.07 4.84
C TYR A 94 5.01 -7.32 4.35
N THR A 95 4.12 -6.35 4.44
CA THR A 95 2.69 -6.54 4.14
C THR A 95 2.17 -5.67 3.00
N GLY A 96 2.88 -4.62 2.61
CA GLY A 96 2.34 -3.51 1.83
C GLY A 96 1.46 -2.60 2.68
N LEU A 97 1.38 -1.32 2.29
CA LEU A 97 0.52 -0.34 2.94
C LEU A 97 -0.95 -0.69 2.79
N GLY A 98 -1.38 -1.27 1.66
CA GLY A 98 -2.78 -1.67 1.45
C GLY A 98 -3.32 -2.59 2.57
N HIS A 99 -2.54 -3.60 2.95
CA HIS A 99 -2.94 -4.57 3.99
C HIS A 99 -2.79 -4.03 5.41
N SER A 100 -1.85 -3.11 5.65
CA SER A 100 -1.58 -2.55 6.98
C SER A 100 -2.32 -1.25 7.28
N ALA A 101 -2.86 -0.57 6.26
CA ALA A 101 -3.52 0.73 6.39
C ALA A 101 -4.63 0.73 7.44
N GLY A 102 -5.44 -0.34 7.51
CA GLY A 102 -6.49 -0.47 8.52
C GLY A 102 -5.94 -0.48 9.96
N LEU A 103 -4.90 -1.26 10.22
CA LEU A 103 -4.23 -1.30 11.51
C LEU A 103 -3.59 0.06 11.85
N LEU A 104 -2.91 0.67 10.89
CA LEU A 104 -2.22 1.95 11.07
C LEU A 104 -3.21 3.09 11.32
N ALA A 105 -4.34 3.11 10.63
CA ALA A 105 -5.43 4.06 10.85
C ALA A 105 -6.02 3.90 12.25
N ASN A 106 -6.39 2.68 12.65
CA ASN A 106 -6.95 2.40 13.97
C ASN A 106 -5.96 2.69 15.11
N SER A 107 -4.66 2.61 14.84
CA SER A 107 -3.59 2.92 15.79
C SER A 107 -3.18 4.40 15.81
N GLY A 108 -3.74 5.25 14.94
CA GLY A 108 -3.35 6.66 14.82
C GLY A 108 -1.95 6.89 14.24
N LEU A 109 -1.41 5.93 13.48
CA LEU A 109 -0.03 5.92 12.99
C LEU A 109 0.12 6.32 11.51
N LEU A 110 -0.94 6.80 10.86
CA LEU A 110 -0.88 7.22 9.45
C LEU A 110 0.12 8.35 9.21
N GLY A 111 0.28 9.27 10.18
CA GLY A 111 1.29 10.33 10.11
C GLY A 111 2.73 9.81 10.12
N GLN A 112 2.96 8.55 10.50
CA GLN A 112 4.28 7.93 10.55
C GLN A 112 4.71 7.23 9.26
N ILE A 113 3.83 7.15 8.27
CA ILE A 113 4.12 6.46 7.00
C ILE A 113 5.28 7.15 6.25
N ASN A 114 5.33 8.48 6.31
CA ASN A 114 6.33 9.29 5.60
C ASN A 114 7.55 9.66 6.48
N LEU A 115 7.65 9.13 7.70
CA LEU A 115 8.82 9.40 8.52
C LEU A 115 10.06 8.67 7.95
N PRO A 116 11.25 9.30 8.04
CA PRO A 116 12.50 8.64 7.68
C PRO A 116 12.69 7.34 8.46
N ARG A 117 13.24 6.32 7.79
CA ARG A 117 13.54 5.03 8.43
C ARG A 117 14.60 5.23 9.52
N SER A 118 14.41 4.58 10.67
CA SER A 118 15.46 4.53 11.67
C SER A 118 16.55 3.55 11.23
N SER A 119 17.81 3.80 11.59
CA SER A 119 18.91 2.86 11.31
C SER A 119 18.67 1.45 11.90
N SER A 120 17.93 1.37 13.01
CA SER A 120 17.53 0.10 13.62
C SER A 120 16.49 -0.70 12.82
N ASP A 121 15.88 -0.11 11.79
CA ASP A 121 14.86 -0.77 10.97
C ASP A 121 15.44 -1.69 9.89
N SER A 122 16.62 -1.37 9.35
CA SER A 122 17.22 -2.05 8.18
C SER A 122 18.08 -3.26 8.54
N GLU A 123 18.92 -3.16 9.57
CA GLU A 123 20.03 -4.10 9.84
C GLU A 123 19.63 -5.59 10.00
N ASP A 124 18.40 -5.87 10.43
CA ASP A 124 17.94 -7.22 10.79
C ASP A 124 17.03 -7.90 9.74
N SER A 125 16.69 -7.21 8.64
CA SER A 125 15.52 -7.59 7.80
C SER A 125 15.73 -7.51 6.29
N GLU A 126 16.90 -7.07 5.84
CA GLU A 126 17.22 -6.90 4.42
C GLU A 126 18.39 -7.80 4.01
N THR A 127 18.26 -8.39 2.82
CA THR A 127 19.38 -9.02 2.11
C THR A 127 19.90 -8.05 1.06
N GLU A 128 21.15 -8.23 0.62
CA GLU A 128 21.74 -7.39 -0.44
C GLU A 128 20.92 -7.46 -1.73
N ASP A 129 20.38 -8.63 -2.07
CA ASP A 129 19.51 -8.82 -3.24
C ASP A 129 18.20 -8.02 -3.14
N TYR A 130 17.63 -7.89 -1.94
CA TYR A 130 16.43 -7.08 -1.74
C TYR A 130 16.70 -5.59 -1.91
N LYS A 131 17.82 -5.10 -1.38
CA LYS A 131 18.20 -3.68 -1.51
C LYS A 131 18.33 -3.25 -2.97
N ALA A 132 18.81 -4.14 -3.84
CA ALA A 132 18.96 -3.87 -5.28
C ALA A 132 17.61 -3.60 -6.00
N VAL A 133 16.50 -4.06 -5.42
CA VAL A 133 15.16 -3.89 -6.02
C VAL A 133 14.23 -3.00 -5.17
N GLU A 134 14.68 -2.53 -4.01
CA GLU A 134 13.85 -1.83 -3.04
C GLU A 134 13.17 -0.59 -3.64
N ASP A 135 13.93 0.23 -4.38
CA ASP A 135 13.42 1.46 -5.00
C ASP A 135 12.34 1.22 -6.08
N LYS A 136 12.23 -0.02 -6.56
CA LYS A 136 11.25 -0.43 -7.59
C LYS A 136 9.97 -1.01 -6.99
N ILE A 137 9.93 -1.25 -5.69
CA ILE A 137 8.78 -1.84 -5.00
C ILE A 137 7.72 -0.76 -4.80
N ASN A 138 6.48 -1.06 -5.18
CA ASN A 138 5.37 -0.19 -4.86
C ASN A 138 5.01 -0.34 -3.37
N PRO A 139 5.09 0.71 -2.54
CA PRO A 139 4.84 0.62 -1.11
C PRO A 139 3.38 0.28 -0.77
N VAL A 140 2.43 0.56 -1.67
CA VAL A 140 1.01 0.22 -1.50
C VAL A 140 0.80 -1.27 -1.63
N THR A 141 1.30 -1.87 -2.71
CA THR A 141 1.08 -3.28 -3.00
C THR A 141 2.11 -4.20 -2.34
N GLY A 142 3.29 -3.68 -1.97
CA GLY A 142 4.38 -4.47 -1.40
C GLY A 142 5.05 -5.41 -2.41
N CYS A 143 4.89 -5.17 -3.70
CA CYS A 143 5.50 -5.96 -4.77
C CYS A 143 6.10 -5.07 -5.85
N LEU A 144 6.97 -5.65 -6.67
CA LEU A 144 7.53 -5.02 -7.86
C LEU A 144 6.39 -4.63 -8.81
N LYS A 145 6.51 -3.44 -9.39
CA LYS A 145 5.59 -3.01 -10.44
C LYS A 145 5.80 -3.95 -11.64
N PRO A 146 4.76 -4.65 -12.13
CA PRO A 146 4.91 -5.48 -13.31
C PRO A 146 5.35 -4.61 -14.49
N GLU A 147 6.36 -5.06 -15.24
CA GLU A 147 6.93 -4.34 -16.40
C GLU A 147 5.86 -3.98 -17.44
N ASN A 148 4.80 -4.78 -17.52
CA ASN A 148 3.68 -4.61 -18.46
C ASN A 148 2.78 -3.40 -18.16
N LEU A 149 3.00 -2.69 -17.05
CA LEU A 149 2.32 -1.43 -16.76
C LEU A 149 3.01 -0.21 -17.42
N GLY A 150 4.00 -0.46 -18.29
CA GLY A 150 4.70 0.54 -19.08
C GLY A 150 3.93 1.05 -20.30
N VAL A 151 2.89 0.34 -20.74
CA VAL A 151 1.99 0.84 -21.78
C VAL A 151 1.03 1.81 -21.11
N SER A 152 1.14 3.08 -21.45
CA SER A 152 0.19 4.09 -21.01
C SER A 152 -1.22 3.64 -21.45
N PRO A 153 -2.24 3.74 -20.58
CA PRO A 153 -3.62 3.41 -20.99
C PRO A 153 -4.12 4.20 -22.22
N LEU A 154 -3.39 5.26 -22.59
CA LEU A 154 -3.66 6.16 -23.70
C LEU A 154 -3.02 5.71 -25.03
N GLU A 155 -2.06 4.77 -25.04
CA GLU A 155 -1.36 4.35 -26.27
C GLU A 155 -2.26 3.66 -27.30
N ASN A 156 -3.35 3.04 -26.85
CA ASN A 156 -4.33 2.39 -27.72
C ASN A 156 -5.54 3.28 -28.07
N MET A 157 -5.53 4.55 -27.65
CA MET A 157 -6.62 5.50 -27.91
C MET A 157 -6.28 6.41 -29.09
N SER A 158 -7.25 6.65 -29.97
CA SER A 158 -7.13 7.71 -30.97
C SER A 158 -7.10 9.09 -30.30
N GLU A 159 -6.63 10.11 -31.01
CA GLU A 159 -6.59 11.48 -30.46
C GLU A 159 -7.99 11.99 -30.11
N GLU A 160 -8.99 11.72 -30.95
CA GLU A 160 -10.39 12.02 -30.68
C GLU A 160 -10.90 11.35 -29.39
N GLN A 161 -10.48 10.11 -29.12
CA GLN A 161 -10.86 9.40 -27.89
C GLN A 161 -10.19 10.00 -26.65
N LYS A 162 -8.94 10.44 -26.76
CA LYS A 162 -8.23 11.13 -25.67
C LYS A 162 -8.92 12.45 -25.34
N GLU A 163 -9.27 13.24 -26.35
CA GLU A 163 -10.00 14.50 -26.15
C GLU A 163 -11.38 14.27 -25.50
N TYR A 164 -12.11 13.26 -25.96
CA TYR A 164 -13.42 12.91 -25.39
C TYR A 164 -13.33 12.52 -23.90
N GLU A 165 -12.39 11.66 -23.53
CA GLU A 165 -12.19 11.29 -22.11
C GLU A 165 -11.65 12.46 -21.29
N ALA A 166 -10.83 13.36 -21.86
CA ALA A 166 -10.42 14.59 -21.20
C ALA A 166 -11.61 15.52 -20.90
N MET A 167 -12.51 15.72 -21.86
CA MET A 167 -13.73 16.53 -21.64
C MET A 167 -14.64 15.90 -20.57
N LYS A 168 -14.75 14.57 -20.56
CA LYS A 168 -15.51 13.84 -19.54
C LYS A 168 -14.90 14.02 -18.14
N LEU A 169 -13.58 14.02 -18.02
CA LEU A 169 -12.88 14.30 -16.76
C LEU A 169 -13.13 15.74 -16.28
N VAL A 170 -13.01 16.73 -17.16
CA VAL A 170 -13.31 18.14 -16.84
C VAL A 170 -14.74 18.28 -16.33
N ASN A 171 -15.71 17.67 -17.03
CA ASN A 171 -17.12 17.69 -16.60
C ASN A 171 -17.33 17.02 -15.25
N ALA A 172 -16.66 15.90 -14.96
CA ALA A 172 -16.74 15.24 -13.67
C ALA A 172 -16.17 16.12 -12.54
N MET A 173 -15.03 16.78 -12.77
CA MET A 173 -14.45 17.70 -11.79
C MET A 173 -15.32 18.94 -11.56
N SER A 174 -15.88 19.55 -12.62
CA SER A 174 -16.81 20.67 -12.48
C SER A 174 -18.01 20.31 -11.62
N LYS A 175 -18.60 19.11 -11.81
CA LYS A 175 -19.69 18.61 -10.94
C LYS A 175 -19.27 18.45 -9.47
N LEU A 176 -18.04 17.99 -9.21
CA LEU A 176 -17.52 17.87 -7.85
C LEU A 176 -17.29 19.26 -7.19
N MET A 177 -16.90 20.26 -7.98
CA MET A 177 -16.80 21.65 -7.52
C MET A 177 -18.16 22.27 -7.21
N GLU A 178 -19.14 22.09 -8.11
CA GLU A 178 -20.51 22.61 -7.94
C GLU A 178 -21.21 22.01 -6.72
N THR A 179 -21.00 20.72 -6.46
CA THR A 179 -21.52 20.04 -5.28
C THR A 179 -20.77 20.41 -3.99
N GLY A 180 -19.65 21.14 -4.09
CA GLY A 180 -18.83 21.57 -2.96
C GLY A 180 -18.04 20.46 -2.26
N VAL A 181 -18.02 19.24 -2.84
CA VAL A 181 -17.30 18.08 -2.28
C VAL A 181 -15.80 18.26 -2.41
N VAL A 182 -15.34 18.87 -3.51
CA VAL A 182 -13.91 19.12 -3.77
C VAL A 182 -13.71 20.59 -4.14
N LYS A 183 -12.67 21.22 -3.57
CA LYS A 183 -12.22 22.57 -3.94
C LYS A 183 -10.78 22.49 -4.44
N PRO A 184 -10.57 22.33 -5.76
CA PRO A 184 -9.25 22.34 -6.35
C PRO A 184 -8.60 23.71 -6.13
N GLY A 185 -7.28 23.72 -5.94
CA GLY A 185 -6.55 24.94 -5.64
C GLY A 185 -5.23 25.01 -6.39
N THR A 186 -4.83 26.22 -6.71
CA THR A 186 -3.51 26.59 -7.22
C THR A 186 -2.70 27.24 -6.11
N ILE A 187 -1.39 27.34 -6.28
CA ILE A 187 -0.52 28.07 -5.36
C ILE A 187 -0.54 29.53 -5.80
N GLY A 188 -0.97 30.44 -4.93
CA GLY A 188 -0.93 31.88 -5.19
C GLY A 188 0.49 32.45 -5.15
N ASP A 189 0.66 33.68 -5.61
CA ASP A 189 1.94 34.41 -5.57
C ASP A 189 2.49 34.58 -4.14
N ASP A 190 1.62 34.46 -3.14
CA ASP A 190 1.93 34.47 -1.72
C ASP A 190 2.40 33.11 -1.16
N GLY A 191 2.51 32.09 -2.02
CA GLY A 191 2.89 30.72 -1.67
C GLY A 191 1.80 29.94 -0.95
N ARG A 192 0.56 30.47 -0.86
CA ARG A 192 -0.55 29.82 -0.16
C ARG A 192 -1.53 29.14 -1.13
N PRO A 193 -2.22 28.07 -0.70
CA PRO A 193 -3.25 27.45 -1.51
C PRO A 193 -4.43 28.40 -1.71
N LYS A 194 -4.78 28.68 -2.97
CA LYS A 194 -5.93 29.48 -3.38
C LYS A 194 -6.87 28.59 -4.18
N ALA A 195 -8.16 28.59 -3.82
CA ALA A 195 -9.17 27.84 -4.59
C ALA A 195 -9.35 28.47 -5.98
N ILE A 196 -9.42 27.63 -7.01
CA ILE A 196 -9.69 28.09 -8.37
C ILE A 196 -11.18 28.32 -8.59
N SER A 197 -11.52 29.21 -9.53
CA SER A 197 -12.91 29.49 -9.87
C SER A 197 -13.44 28.56 -10.95
N HIS A 198 -12.58 28.18 -11.91
CA HIS A 198 -12.93 27.29 -13.01
C HIS A 198 -11.86 26.24 -13.29
N MET A 199 -12.26 25.04 -13.72
CA MET A 199 -11.38 23.90 -14.00
C MET A 199 -10.24 24.19 -14.97
N LEU A 200 -10.51 24.99 -16.01
CA LEU A 200 -9.52 25.34 -17.03
C LEU A 200 -8.34 26.17 -16.49
N GLU A 201 -8.45 26.77 -15.30
CA GLU A 201 -7.33 27.47 -14.67
C GLU A 201 -6.18 26.52 -14.32
N LEU A 202 -6.45 25.23 -14.10
CA LEU A 202 -5.40 24.22 -13.81
C LEU A 202 -4.54 23.86 -15.02
N VAL A 203 -5.00 24.15 -16.23
CA VAL A 203 -4.32 23.74 -17.47
C VAL A 203 -3.39 24.83 -18.01
N LYS A 204 -3.56 26.09 -17.56
CA LYS A 204 -2.85 27.26 -18.10
C LYS A 204 -1.34 27.26 -17.88
N ASP A 205 -0.84 26.54 -16.89
CA ASP A 205 0.58 26.56 -16.50
C ASP A 205 1.40 25.40 -17.07
N PHE A 206 0.79 24.54 -17.91
CA PHE A 206 1.54 23.50 -18.60
C PHE A 206 2.13 24.08 -19.89
N PRO A 207 3.46 24.11 -20.06
CA PRO A 207 4.03 24.42 -21.37
C PRO A 207 3.56 23.33 -22.33
N ASP A 208 3.01 23.74 -23.49
CA ASP A 208 2.70 22.83 -24.58
C ASP A 208 3.97 22.03 -24.89
N LYS A 209 3.98 20.73 -24.59
CA LYS A 209 5.00 19.84 -25.14
C LYS A 209 4.67 19.72 -26.62
N GLU A 210 5.37 20.50 -27.44
CA GLU A 210 5.45 20.24 -28.88
C GLU A 210 5.89 18.78 -29.07
N CYS A 211 5.03 17.98 -29.69
CA CYS A 211 5.41 16.70 -30.23
C CYS A 211 6.38 16.99 -31.39
N ASP A 212 7.67 16.90 -31.13
CA ASP A 212 8.68 16.78 -32.18
C ASP A 212 8.35 15.53 -33.00
N SER A 213 7.68 15.76 -34.13
CA SER A 213 7.60 14.81 -35.22
C SER A 213 8.94 14.87 -35.94
N GLU A 214 9.92 14.10 -35.47
CA GLU A 214 11.09 13.78 -36.29
C GLU A 214 10.58 13.06 -37.55
N SER A 215 10.60 13.80 -38.64
CA SER A 215 10.48 13.30 -40.00
C SER A 215 11.87 12.89 -40.44
N ASP A 216 12.04 11.62 -40.80
CA ASP A 216 13.01 11.13 -41.79
C ASP A 216 12.40 9.92 -42.52
#